data_AF-A0A973SVE4-F1
#
_entry.id   AF-A0A973SVE4-F1
#
_cell.length_a   1.000
_cell.length_b   1.000
_cell.length_c   1.000
_cell.angle_alpha   90.00
_cell.angle_beta   90.00
_cell.angle_gamma   90.00
#
_symmetry.space_group_name_H-M   'P 1'
#
loop_
_entity.id
_entity.type
_entity.pdbx_description
1 polymer ?
#
loop_
_entity_poly.entity_id
_entity_poly.type
_entity_poly.pdbx_seq_one_letter_code
_entity_poly.pdbx_strand_id
1 'polypeptide(L)'
;MSTIRPSAGPSGMDAALGQGGTMGALMRAHPWERTPLGPLESWPQSLNSSVSICLASRFPMIIFWGPELAQVYNDAYVPILGSKHPGSLGQPADQCWREIWGVIGPMLCQVMERGQA
;
A
#
# COMPACT_ATOMS: atom_id res chain seq x y z
N MET A 1 -39.01 -1.72 22.12
CA MET A 1 -37.62 -1.42 22.53
C MET A 1 -36.74 -1.53 21.29
N SER A 2 -36.46 -0.41 20.62
CA SER A 2 -35.67 -0.38 19.39
C SER A 2 -34.20 -0.36 19.76
N THR A 3 -33.47 -1.43 19.48
CA THR A 3 -32.04 -1.54 19.75
C THR A 3 -31.30 -0.64 18.78
N ILE A 4 -30.71 0.45 19.28
CA ILE A 4 -29.77 1.27 18.51
C ILE A 4 -28.53 0.40 18.25
N ARG A 5 -28.35 -0.05 17.01
CA ARG A 5 -27.06 -0.57 16.55
C ARG A 5 -26.07 0.60 16.61
N PRO A 6 -24.91 0.47 17.28
CA PRO A 6 -23.87 1.48 17.14
C PRO A 6 -23.48 1.51 15.66
N SER A 7 -23.58 2.68 15.02
CA SER A 7 -22.96 2.87 13.72
C SER A 7 -21.47 2.65 13.93
N ALA A 8 -20.90 1.62 13.30
CA ALA A 8 -19.46 1.45 13.30
C ALA A 8 -18.86 2.76 12.79
N GLY A 9 -18.04 3.41 13.62
CA GLY A 9 -17.21 4.51 13.15
C GLY A 9 -16.36 4.03 11.97
N PRO A 10 -15.83 4.94 11.15
CA PRO A 10 -14.93 4.55 10.07
C PRO A 10 -13.85 3.61 10.63
N SER A 11 -13.59 2.50 9.93
CA SER A 11 -12.50 1.61 10.31
C SER A 11 -11.19 2.42 10.39
N GLY A 12 -10.21 1.97 11.16
CA GLY A 12 -8.93 2.69 11.26
C GLY A 12 -8.30 2.96 9.88
N MET A 13 -8.53 2.05 8.92
CA MET A 13 -8.13 2.21 7.52
C MET A 13 -8.95 3.28 6.79
N ASP A 14 -10.27 3.34 6.95
CA ASP A 14 -11.10 4.38 6.31
C ASP A 14 -10.68 5.79 6.72
N ALA A 15 -10.33 5.97 8.00
CA ALA A 15 -9.82 7.23 8.52
C ALA A 15 -8.43 7.58 7.95
N ALA A 16 -7.54 6.59 7.81
CA ALA A 16 -6.23 6.77 7.21
C ALA A 16 -6.34 7.15 5.72
N LEU A 17 -7.15 6.44 4.95
CA LEU A 17 -7.42 6.74 3.54
C LEU A 17 -8.10 8.11 3.36
N GLY A 18 -8.86 8.59 4.36
CA GLY A 18 -9.52 9.90 4.34
C GLY A 18 -8.53 11.05 4.52
N GLN A 19 -7.45 10.81 5.26
CA GLN A 19 -6.41 11.79 5.56
C GLN A 19 -5.18 11.66 4.64
N GLY A 20 -5.07 10.57 3.87
CA GLY A 20 -3.93 10.27 3.01
C GLY A 20 -3.83 11.04 1.69
N GLY A 21 -4.51 12.19 1.56
CA GLY A 21 -4.40 13.05 0.39
C GLY A 21 -4.87 12.40 -0.92
N THR A 22 -4.12 12.63 -2.01
CA THR A 22 -4.49 12.13 -3.35
C THR A 22 -4.36 10.61 -3.41
N MET A 23 -3.27 10.06 -2.85
CA MET A 23 -3.06 8.62 -2.75
C MET A 23 -4.09 7.94 -1.85
N GLY A 24 -4.56 8.58 -0.78
CA GLY A 24 -5.65 8.04 0.05
C GLY A 24 -6.96 7.91 -0.72
N ALA A 25 -7.31 8.92 -1.54
CA ALA A 25 -8.46 8.85 -2.43
C ALA A 25 -8.28 7.79 -3.54
N LEU A 26 -7.09 7.72 -4.14
CA LEU A 26 -6.77 6.75 -5.20
C LEU A 26 -6.81 5.32 -4.67
N MET A 27 -6.23 5.05 -3.50
CA MET A 27 -6.26 3.74 -2.85
C MET A 27 -7.70 3.33 -2.52
N ARG A 28 -8.55 4.25 -2.05
CA ARG A 28 -9.96 3.93 -1.79
C ARG A 28 -10.72 3.53 -3.07
N ALA A 29 -10.37 4.12 -4.21
CA ALA A 29 -11.01 3.84 -5.50
C ALA A 29 -10.36 2.68 -6.28
N HIS A 30 -9.25 2.12 -5.78
CA HIS A 30 -8.49 1.09 -6.50
C HIS A 30 -9.17 -0.28 -6.40
N PRO A 31 -9.25 -1.06 -7.50
CA PRO A 31 -9.87 -2.39 -7.52
C PRO A 31 -8.94 -3.45 -6.92
N TRP A 32 -8.77 -3.41 -5.60
CA TRP A 32 -7.81 -4.24 -4.86
C TRP A 32 -8.02 -5.74 -4.99
N GLU A 33 -9.25 -6.19 -5.24
CA GLU A 33 -9.59 -7.58 -5.52
C GLU A 33 -8.89 -8.15 -6.77
N ARG A 34 -8.35 -7.25 -7.62
CA ARG A 34 -7.58 -7.60 -8.83
C ARG A 34 -6.06 -7.58 -8.61
N THR A 35 -5.63 -7.38 -7.37
CA THR A 35 -4.21 -7.30 -6.98
C THR A 35 -3.84 -8.45 -6.05
N PRO A 36 -2.54 -8.77 -5.88
CA PRO A 36 -2.10 -9.77 -4.91
C PRO A 36 -2.49 -9.47 -3.46
N LEU A 37 -2.79 -8.20 -3.11
CA LEU A 37 -3.20 -7.84 -1.75
C LEU A 37 -4.64 -8.21 -1.43
N GLY A 38 -5.46 -8.50 -2.45
CA GLY A 38 -6.89 -8.73 -2.26
C GLY A 38 -7.63 -7.49 -1.75
N PRO A 39 -8.95 -7.60 -1.52
CA PRO A 39 -9.79 -6.47 -1.13
C PRO A 39 -9.37 -5.91 0.25
N LEU A 40 -9.58 -4.60 0.46
CA LEU A 40 -9.14 -3.88 1.66
C LEU A 40 -9.63 -4.52 2.97
N GLU A 41 -10.85 -5.07 2.99
CA GLU A 41 -11.41 -5.74 4.16
C GLU A 41 -10.67 -7.04 4.56
N SER A 42 -9.91 -7.63 3.64
CA SER A 42 -9.10 -8.82 3.91
C SER A 42 -7.68 -8.51 4.39
N TRP A 43 -7.28 -7.24 4.36
CA TRP A 43 -5.93 -6.87 4.72
C TRP A 43 -5.65 -7.13 6.21
N PRO A 44 -4.50 -7.74 6.54
CA PRO A 44 -4.14 -7.95 7.93
C PRO A 44 -3.90 -6.59 8.62
N GLN A 45 -4.18 -6.54 9.94
CA GLN A 45 -4.04 -5.32 10.73
C GLN A 45 -2.64 -4.69 10.62
N SER A 46 -1.58 -5.49 10.50
CA SER A 46 -0.21 -5.03 10.32
C SER A 46 0.00 -4.24 9.02
N LEU A 47 -0.62 -4.67 7.91
CA LEU A 47 -0.61 -3.92 6.65
C LEU A 47 -1.38 -2.61 6.82
N ASN A 48 -2.55 -2.65 7.45
CA ASN A 48 -3.36 -1.45 7.68
C ASN A 48 -2.59 -0.38 8.48
N SER A 49 -1.89 -0.80 9.55
CA SER A 49 -1.04 0.10 10.35
C SER A 49 0.13 0.66 9.53
N SER A 50 0.79 -0.17 8.72
CA SER A 50 1.91 0.27 7.88
C SER A 50 1.48 1.28 6.83
N VAL A 51 0.37 1.02 6.14
CA VAL A 51 -0.20 1.94 5.14
C VAL A 51 -0.66 3.24 5.79
N SER A 52 -1.24 3.19 6.99
CA SER A 52 -1.61 4.40 7.75
C SER A 52 -0.39 5.28 8.04
N ILE A 53 0.73 4.68 8.47
CA ILE A 53 1.99 5.39 8.69
C ILE A 53 2.53 5.98 7.38
N CYS A 54 2.53 5.18 6.31
CA CYS A 54 2.98 5.60 4.98
C CYS A 54 2.21 6.83 4.48
N LEU A 55 0.88 6.78 4.53
CA LEU A 55 0.00 7.87 4.07
C LEU A 55 0.12 9.14 4.93
N ALA A 56 0.39 9.00 6.24
CA ALA A 56 0.59 10.14 7.12
C ALA A 56 1.95 10.84 6.97
N SER A 57 2.93 10.16 6.37
CA SER A 57 4.29 10.69 6.22
C SER A 57 4.40 11.75 5.12
N ARG A 58 5.16 12.82 5.40
CA ARG A 58 5.55 13.82 4.39
C ARG A 58 6.82 13.44 3.63
N PHE A 59 7.54 12.42 4.09
CA PHE A 59 8.68 11.87 3.36
C PHE A 59 8.19 10.85 2.32
N PRO A 60 8.88 10.72 1.16
CA PRO A 60 8.55 9.69 0.19
C PRO A 60 8.64 8.30 0.82
N MET A 61 7.53 7.54 0.77
CA MET A 61 7.49 6.17 1.30
C MET A 61 6.80 5.23 0.31
N ILE A 62 7.37 4.02 0.20
CA ILE A 62 6.80 2.87 -0.49
C ILE A 62 6.88 1.65 0.43
N ILE A 63 5.84 0.83 0.40
CA ILE A 63 5.75 -0.47 1.05
C ILE A 63 5.69 -1.51 -0.05
N PHE A 64 6.56 -2.52 0.06
CA PHE A 64 6.46 -3.77 -0.68
C PHE A 64 5.87 -4.83 0.26
N TRP A 65 4.74 -5.42 -0.12
CA TRP A 65 4.01 -6.34 0.77
C TRP A 65 3.74 -7.69 0.13
N GLY A 66 3.88 -8.74 0.93
CA GLY A 66 3.59 -10.11 0.52
C GLY A 66 4.64 -10.72 -0.41
N PRO A 67 4.41 -11.97 -0.86
CA PRO A 67 5.36 -12.71 -1.68
C PRO A 67 5.55 -12.10 -3.08
N GLU A 68 4.53 -11.44 -3.65
CA GLU A 68 4.60 -10.73 -4.92
C GLU A 68 5.15 -9.30 -4.78
N LEU A 69 5.46 -8.86 -3.56
CA LEU A 69 5.97 -7.53 -3.25
C LEU A 69 5.07 -6.43 -3.84
N ALA A 70 3.75 -6.58 -3.65
CA ALA A 70 2.77 -5.62 -4.16
C ALA A 70 2.98 -4.25 -3.50
N GLN A 71 2.84 -3.20 -4.30
CA GLN A 71 3.31 -1.86 -3.94
C GLN A 71 2.20 -0.95 -3.43
N VAL A 72 2.47 -0.28 -2.30
CA VAL A 72 1.62 0.78 -1.74
C VAL A 72 2.51 1.97 -1.39
N TYR A 73 2.15 3.19 -1.77
CA TYR A 73 3.02 4.36 -1.60
C TYR A 73 2.23 5.65 -1.35
N ASN A 74 2.88 6.68 -0.81
CA ASN A 74 2.24 7.95 -0.50
C ASN A 74 2.41 9.02 -1.59
N ASP A 75 1.73 10.16 -1.44
CA ASP A 75 1.78 11.29 -2.37
C ASP A 75 3.22 11.76 -2.63
N ALA A 76 4.05 11.80 -1.58
CA ALA A 76 5.44 12.23 -1.67
C ALA A 76 6.32 11.29 -2.51
N TYR A 77 5.92 10.02 -2.70
CA TYR A 77 6.64 9.05 -3.52
C TYR A 77 6.27 9.12 -5.00
N VAL A 78 5.14 9.74 -5.36
CA VAL A 78 4.67 9.84 -6.76
C VAL A 78 5.73 10.44 -7.71
N PRO A 79 6.45 11.53 -7.37
CA PRO A 79 7.48 12.07 -8.24
C PRO A 79 8.66 11.12 -8.50
N ILE A 80 8.95 10.21 -7.55
CA ILE A 80 10.02 9.20 -7.68
C ILE A 80 9.60 8.12 -8.68
N LEU A 81 8.34 7.68 -8.63
CA LEU A 81 7.77 6.73 -9.60
C LEU A 81 7.65 7.32 -11.01
N GLY A 82 7.40 8.63 -11.11
CA GLY A 82 7.22 9.31 -12.39
C GLY A 82 6.08 8.69 -13.21
N SER A 83 6.38 8.31 -14.45
CA SER A 83 5.39 7.77 -15.40
C SER A 83 4.80 6.41 -15.02
N LYS A 84 5.33 5.73 -13.99
CA LYS A 84 4.80 4.46 -13.48
C LYS A 84 3.55 4.67 -12.60
N HIS A 85 3.36 5.87 -12.06
CA HIS A 85 2.11 6.25 -11.37
C HIS A 85 0.99 6.55 -12.39
N PRO A 86 -0.28 6.13 -12.13
CA PRO A 86 -0.74 5.36 -10.97
C PRO A 86 -0.64 3.84 -11.15
N GLY A 87 -0.24 3.34 -12.32
CA GLY A 87 -0.29 1.92 -12.68
C GLY A 87 0.50 0.98 -11.77
N SER A 88 1.51 1.51 -11.05
CA SER A 88 2.29 0.77 -10.05
C SER A 88 1.54 0.46 -8.75
N LEU A 89 0.42 1.14 -8.45
CA LEU A 89 -0.33 0.90 -7.21
C LEU A 89 -0.93 -0.51 -7.21
N GLY A 90 -0.61 -1.31 -6.19
CA GLY A 90 -1.02 -2.71 -6.07
C GLY A 90 -0.31 -3.66 -7.04
N GLN A 91 0.56 -3.15 -7.93
CA GLN A 91 1.28 -3.97 -8.90
C GLN A 91 2.46 -4.71 -8.23
N PRO A 92 2.75 -5.97 -8.62
CA PRO A 92 3.98 -6.65 -8.26
C PRO A 92 5.24 -5.84 -8.60
N ALA A 93 6.21 -5.82 -7.67
CA ALA A 93 7.40 -4.97 -7.80
C ALA A 93 8.28 -5.33 -9.01
N ASP A 94 8.38 -6.60 -9.35
CA ASP A 94 9.17 -7.12 -10.48
C ASP A 94 8.63 -6.67 -11.84
N GLN A 95 7.32 -6.41 -11.93
CA GLN A 95 6.69 -5.85 -13.11
C GLN A 95 6.90 -4.33 -13.20
N CYS A 96 6.79 -3.63 -12.07
CA CYS A 96 6.96 -2.18 -12.01
C CYS A 96 8.41 -1.76 -12.21
N TRP A 97 9.37 -2.47 -11.61
CA TRP A 97 10.79 -2.11 -11.60
C TRP A 97 11.63 -3.01 -12.49
N ARG A 98 11.04 -3.55 -13.56
CA ARG A 98 11.68 -4.51 -14.47
C ARG A 98 13.07 -4.07 -14.92
N GLU A 99 13.26 -2.79 -15.17
CA GLU A 99 14.50 -2.21 -15.68
C GLU A 99 15.67 -2.30 -14.68
N ILE A 100 15.36 -2.32 -13.38
CA ILE A 100 16.37 -2.36 -12.30
C ILE A 100 16.23 -3.59 -11.39
N TRP A 101 15.37 -4.54 -11.76
CA TRP A 101 15.04 -5.69 -10.90
C TRP A 101 16.25 -6.53 -10.52
N GLY A 102 17.23 -6.66 -11.43
CA GLY A 102 18.48 -7.36 -11.14
C GLY A 102 19.30 -6.75 -9.99
N VAL A 103 19.04 -5.48 -9.64
CA VAL A 103 19.68 -4.78 -8.52
C VAL A 103 18.79 -4.82 -7.28
N ILE A 104 17.52 -4.41 -7.40
CA ILE A 104 16.65 -4.24 -6.22
C ILE A 104 16.01 -5.55 -5.74
N GLY A 105 15.75 -6.49 -6.66
CA GLY A 105 15.09 -7.76 -6.34
C GLY A 105 15.86 -8.56 -5.28
N PRO A 106 17.17 -8.78 -5.44
CA PRO A 106 17.98 -9.45 -4.41
C PRO A 106 17.95 -8.75 -3.04
N MET A 107 17.92 -7.42 -3.00
CA MET A 107 17.84 -6.66 -1.75
C MET A 107 16.50 -6.89 -1.05
N LEU A 108 15.39 -6.84 -1.79
CA LEU A 108 14.05 -7.13 -1.24
C LEU A 108 13.94 -8.58 -0.76
N CYS A 109 14.49 -9.55 -1.51
CA CYS A 109 14.53 -10.94 -1.09
C CYS A 109 15.31 -11.14 0.22
N GLN A 110 16.44 -10.45 0.42
CA GLN A 110 17.20 -10.52 1.68
C GLN A 110 16.39 -10.03 2.88
N VAL A 111 15.62 -8.94 2.73
CA VAL A 111 14.71 -8.46 3.77
C VAL A 111 13.66 -9.51 4.09
N MET A 112 13.05 -10.10 3.07
CA MET A 112 11.96 -11.07 3.25
C MET A 112 12.43 -12.40 3.87
N GLU A 113 13.62 -12.88 3.51
CA GLU A 113 14.14 -14.16 3.98
C GLU A 113 14.88 -14.06 5.32
N ARG A 114 15.55 -12.92 5.57
CA ARG A 114 16.52 -12.79 6.68
C ARG A 114 16.27 -11.60 7.59
N GLY A 115 15.37 -10.69 7.21
CA GLY A 115 15.12 -9.45 7.96
C GLY A 115 16.28 -8.45 7.91
N GLN A 116 17.11 -8.50 6.87
CA GLN A 116 18.30 -7.64 6.71
C GLN A 116 18.05 -6.60 5.63
N ALA A 117 18.25 -5.32 5.97
CA ALA A 117 18.06 -4.16 5.09
C ALA A 117 19.37 -3.38 4.92
#